data_AF-A0A1B7ME03-F1
#
_entry.id   AF-A0A1B7ME03-F1
#
_cell.length_a   1.000
_cell.length_b   1.000
_cell.length_c   1.000
_cell.angle_alpha   90.00
_cell.angle_beta   90.00
_cell.angle_gamma   90.00
#
_symmetry.space_group_name_H-M   'P 1'
#
loop_
_entity.id
_entity.type
_entity.pdbx_description
1 polymer ?
#
loop_
_entity_poly.entity_id
_entity_poly.type
_entity_poly.pdbx_seq_one_letter_code
_entity_poly.pdbx_strand_id
1 'polypeptide(L)' 'MKEYIAKRVGFFFVDEPHSIVTAGDAHTDEKLPFRAAYGKLAEVLIQLPVSIPVALFSATLPPVMLEKVLQST' A
#
# COMPACT_ATOMS: atom_id res chain seq x y z
N MET A 1 25.24 -23.32 -14.95
CA MET A 1 24.08 -22.90 -14.13
C MET A 1 23.81 -21.44 -14.45
N LYS A 2 22.61 -21.11 -14.98
CA LYS A 2 22.20 -19.71 -15.12
C LYS A 2 21.77 -19.24 -13.74
N GLU A 3 22.60 -18.44 -13.08
CA GLU A 3 22.18 -17.70 -11.90
C GLU A 3 21.08 -16.72 -12.33
N TYR A 4 19.83 -17.10 -12.09
CA TYR A 4 18.75 -16.13 -12.05
C TYR A 4 19.09 -15.17 -10.91
N ILE A 5 19.62 -13.99 -11.22
CA ILE A 5 19.62 -12.87 -10.30
C ILE A 5 18.15 -12.49 -10.10
N ALA A 6 17.43 -13.24 -9.29
CA ALA A 6 16.21 -12.77 -8.66
C ALA A 6 16.68 -11.60 -7.80
N LYS A 7 16.51 -10.38 -8.30
CA LYS A 7 16.80 -9.17 -7.52
C LYS A 7 16.12 -9.33 -6.18
N ARG A 8 16.92 -9.48 -5.11
CA ARG A 8 16.40 -9.57 -3.74
C ARG A 8 15.82 -8.20 -3.41
N VAL A 9 14.50 -8.10 -3.37
CA VAL A 9 13.82 -6.93 -2.84
C VAL A 9 14.24 -6.82 -1.38
N GLY A 10 14.88 -5.72 -0.98
CA GLY A 10 15.32 -5.52 0.40
C GLY A 10 14.28 -4.82 1.27
N PHE A 11 13.45 -3.99 0.65
CA PHE A 11 12.41 -3.18 1.28
C PHE A 11 11.26 -2.95 0.30
N PHE A 12 10.05 -2.77 0.81
CA PHE A 12 8.88 -2.38 0.04
C PHE A 12 8.32 -1.06 0.57
N PHE A 13 8.25 -0.05 -0.29
CA PHE A 13 7.80 1.29 0.08
C PHE A 13 6.46 1.58 -0.58
N VAL A 14 5.51 2.07 0.22
CA VAL A 14 4.21 2.52 -0.27
C VAL A 14 4.07 4.01 0.03
N ASP A 15 4.05 4.81 -1.02
CA ASP A 15 3.74 6.22 -0.96
C ASP A 15 2.22 6.42 -1.03
N GLU A 16 1.70 7.46 -0.38
CA GLU A 16 0.28 7.80 -0.32
C GLU A 16 -0.67 6.63 0.07
N PRO A 17 -0.37 5.85 1.13
CA PRO A 17 -1.16 4.70 1.56
C PRO A 17 -2.58 5.08 2.02
N HIS A 18 -2.84 6.36 2.31
CA HIS A 18 -4.19 6.87 2.56
C HIS A 18 -5.13 6.63 1.35
N SER A 19 -4.57 6.44 0.15
CA SER A 19 -5.31 6.07 -1.06
C SER A 19 -5.99 4.70 -0.97
N ILE A 20 -5.59 3.82 -0.04
CA ILE A 20 -6.22 2.50 0.17
C ILE A 20 -7.65 2.67 0.68
N VAL A 21 -7.87 3.63 1.58
CA VAL A 21 -9.19 3.89 2.17
C VAL A 21 -10.09 4.60 1.16
N THR A 22 -9.53 5.46 0.33
CA THR A 22 -10.27 6.17 -0.72
C THR A 22 -10.43 5.33 -2.00
N ALA A 23 -9.70 4.23 -2.16
CA ALA A 23 -9.88 3.24 -3.22
C ALA A 23 -11.17 2.43 -3.01
N GLY A 24 -12.32 3.09 -3.12
CA GLY A 24 -13.63 2.48 -3.01
C GLY A 24 -14.74 3.52 -2.83
N ASP A 25 -14.39 4.65 -2.21
CA ASP A 25 -15.29 5.78 -2.00
C ASP A 25 -15.26 6.72 -3.21
N ALA A 26 -16.08 6.42 -4.21
CA ALA A 26 -16.41 7.36 -5.29
C ALA A 26 -17.34 8.51 -4.83
N HIS A 27 -17.73 8.54 -3.55
CA HIS A 27 -18.88 9.28 -3.03
C HIS A 27 -18.55 10.42 -2.06
N THR A 28 -17.29 10.68 -1.76
CA THR A 28 -16.96 11.86 -0.95
C THR A 28 -16.69 13.04 -1.87
N ASP A 29 -17.45 14.13 -1.70
CA ASP A 29 -17.24 15.46 -2.30
C ASP A 29 -15.85 16.08 -1.97
N GLU A 30 -14.97 15.33 -1.30
CA GLU A 30 -13.57 15.66 -1.11
C GLU A 30 -12.78 15.24 -2.36
N LYS A 31 -11.98 16.17 -2.90
CA LYS A 31 -11.02 15.93 -3.99
C LYS A 31 -9.87 15.00 -3.58
N LEU A 32 -10.15 13.88 -2.91
CA LEU A 32 -9.15 12.86 -2.62
C LEU A 32 -8.95 12.03 -3.90
N PRO A 33 -7.71 11.84 -4.36
CA PRO A 33 -7.46 11.07 -5.56
C PRO A 33 -7.85 9.62 -5.31
N PHE A 34 -8.99 9.20 -5.86
CA PHE A 34 -9.39 7.80 -5.93
C PHE A 34 -8.37 7.03 -6.77
N ARG A 35 -7.76 5.98 -6.20
CA ARG A 35 -6.77 5.14 -6.89
C ARG A 35 -7.09 3.66 -6.71
N ALA A 36 -7.95 3.11 -7.56
CA ALA A 36 -8.38 1.70 -7.53
C ALA A 36 -7.23 0.68 -7.40
N ALA A 37 -6.03 1.00 -7.90
CA ALA A 37 -4.85 0.14 -7.78
C ALA A 37 -4.44 -0.13 -6.32
N TYR A 38 -4.65 0.81 -5.40
CA TYR A 38 -4.34 0.63 -3.98
C TYR A 38 -5.24 -0.39 -3.30
N GLY A 39 -6.44 -0.65 -3.83
CA GLY A 39 -7.32 -1.72 -3.35
C GLY A 39 -6.75 -3.13 -3.55
N LYS A 40 -5.69 -3.29 -4.36
CA LYS A 40 -5.01 -4.58 -4.59
C LYS A 40 -3.68 -4.71 -3.83
N LEU A 41 -3.36 -3.77 -2.95
CA LEU A 41 -2.07 -3.76 -2.26
C LEU A 41 -1.83 -5.05 -1.44
N ALA A 42 -2.86 -5.57 -0.77
CA ALA A 42 -2.79 -6.83 -0.03
C ALA A 42 -2.36 -8.02 -0.91
N GLU A 43 -2.80 -8.07 -2.17
CA GLU A 43 -2.40 -9.12 -3.13
C GLU A 43 -0.93 -9.05 -3.51
N VAL A 44 -0.32 -7.87 -3.42
CA VAL A 44 1.13 -7.68 -3.64
C VAL A 44 1.89 -8.05 -2.37
N LEU A 45 1.42 -7.60 -1.21
CA LEU A 45 2.09 -7.84 0.07
C LEU A 45 2.15 -9.32 0.43
N ILE A 46 1.11 -10.11 0.12
CA ILE A 46 1.12 -11.57 0.37
C ILE A 46 2.17 -12.33 -0.46
N GLN A 47 2.66 -11.75 -1.55
CA GLN A 47 3.72 -12.35 -2.36
C GLN A 47 5.13 -11.99 -1.87
N LEU A 48 5.24 -11.02 -0.95
CA LEU A 48 6.52 -10.64 -0.38
C LEU A 48 6.94 -11.65 0.69
N PRO A 49 8.24 -12.02 0.76
CA PRO A 49 8.75 -12.73 1.91
C PRO A 49 8.50 -11.94 3.19
N VAL A 50 8.12 -12.62 4.27
CA VAL A 50 7.84 -12.01 5.60
C VAL A 50 9.02 -11.18 6.12
N SER A 51 10.25 -11.50 5.69
CA SER A 51 11.45 -10.76 6.07
C SER A 51 11.63 -9.42 5.36
N ILE A 52 10.79 -9.08 4.38
CA ILE A 52 10.88 -7.81 3.65
C ILE A 52 10.12 -6.73 4.43
N PRO A 53 10.80 -5.72 4.98
CA PRO A 53 10.12 -4.66 5.70
C PRO A 53 9.28 -3.81 4.74
N VAL A 54 8.08 -3.46 5.19
CA VAL A 54 7.15 -2.57 4.49
C VAL A 54 7.12 -1.24 5.23
N ALA A 55 7.32 -0.14 4.51
CA ALA A 55 7.20 1.21 5.05
C ALA A 55 6.17 2.03 4.27
N LEU A 56 5.27 2.67 5.01
CA LEU A 56 4.14 3.43 4.50
C LEU A 56 4.38 4.92 4.77
N PHE A 57 4.30 5.76 3.73
CA PHE A 57 4.56 7.20 3.84
C PHE A 57 3.37 8.00 3.36
N SER A 58 2.82 8.87 4.21
CA SER A 58 1.67 9.72 3.88
C SER A 58 1.89 11.13 4.40
N ALA A 59 1.63 12.14 3.58
CA ALA A 59 1.63 13.54 4.04
C ALA A 59 0.39 13.85 4.90
N THR A 60 -0.74 13.22 4.56
CA THR A 60 -2.05 13.49 5.15
C THR A 60 -2.72 12.18 5.52
N LEU A 61 -2.46 11.68 6.73
CA LEU A 61 -3.14 10.50 7.26
C LEU A 61 -3.83 10.83 8.59
N PRO A 62 -5.13 11.16 8.56
CA PRO A 62 -5.92 11.29 9.78
C PRO A 62 -5.86 9.99 10.61
N PRO A 63 -5.88 10.06 11.95
CA PRO A 63 -5.81 8.86 12.80
C PRO A 63 -6.87 7.81 12.48
N VAL A 64 -8.08 8.24 12.12
CA VAL A 64 -9.21 7.35 11.73
C VAL A 64 -8.91 6.58 10.43
N MET A 65 -8.09 7.13 9.55
CA MET A 65 -7.66 6.44 8.32
C MET A 65 -6.45 5.53 8.55
N LEU A 66 -5.58 5.85 9.53
CA LEU A 66 -4.41 5.03 9.85
C LEU A 66 -4.80 3.59 10.20
N GLU A 67 -5.81 3.40 11.05
CA GLU A 67 -6.25 2.05 11.44
C GLU A 67 -6.76 1.26 10.23
N LYS A 68 -7.53 1.91 9.35
CA LYS A 68 -8.03 1.30 8.12
C LYS A 68 -6.90 0.93 7.15
N VAL A 69 -5.88 1.78 7.03
CA VAL A 69 -4.68 1.50 6.24
C VAL A 69 -3.95 0.28 6.77
N LEU A 70 -3.70 0.21 8.08
CA LEU A 70 -2.99 -0.91 8.72
C LEU A 70 -3.76 -2.24 8.64
N GLN A 71 -5.09 -2.22 8.66
CA GLN A 71 -5.92 -3.42 8.47
C GLN A 71 -5.94 -3.93 7.02
N SER A 72 -5.59 -3.07 6.06
CA SER A 72 -5.63 -3.36 4.63
C SER A 72 -4.26 -3.79 4.07
N THR A 73 -3.23 -3.82 4.92
CA THR A 73 -1.85 -4.21 4.62
C THR A 73 -1.45 -5.44 5.41
#